data_AF-A0A3M6WE67-F1
#
_entry.id   AF-A0A3M6WE67-F1
#
_cell.length_a   1.000
_cell.length_b   1.000
_cell.length_c   1.000
_cell.angle_alpha   90.00
_cell.angle_beta   90.00
_cell.angle_gamma   90.00
#
_symmetry.space_group_name_H-M   'P 1'
#
loop_
_entity.id
_entity.type
_entity.pdbx_description
1 polymer ?
#
loop_
_entity_poly.entity_id
_entity_poly.type
_entity_poly.pdbx_seq_one_letter_code
_entity_poly.pdbx_strand_id
1 'polypeptide(L)'
;MRQGTISPPSSLSRKTPANPHVTPSQSDTTRARTAELKVQHRVNAELQRIRDTQAQQLEQLTASLTTSAPGDDTTTTTGSNLPITSEPSKDPTSLAYHLSSPFYQDHSGTNATSTAHTLDTPFDSGRSHDSVARAIMDLKTKLEQRKRTEKASPEVEKAKESMVQCLRMNDRRPLDCWQEVEQFKREVGRLERGFVEKVGR
;
A
#
# COMPACT_ATOMS: atom_id res chain seq x y z
N MET A 1 -46.91 -50.56 -36.77
CA MET A 1 -45.93 -49.49 -36.48
C MET A 1 -44.96 -49.99 -35.41
N ARG A 2 -43.72 -50.33 -35.79
CA ARG A 2 -42.49 -49.57 -35.47
C ARG A 2 -42.39 -49.18 -33.99
N GLN A 3 -41.46 -49.80 -33.26
CA GLN A 3 -40.46 -49.07 -32.48
C GLN A 3 -39.15 -49.86 -32.57
N GLY A 4 -38.18 -49.25 -33.27
CA GLY A 4 -36.86 -49.80 -33.52
C GLY A 4 -35.92 -49.53 -32.35
N THR A 5 -35.11 -50.53 -32.03
CA THR A 5 -34.00 -50.42 -31.09
C THR A 5 -32.87 -49.63 -31.75
N ILE A 6 -32.59 -48.44 -31.20
CA ILE A 6 -31.51 -47.57 -31.62
C ILE A 6 -30.24 -48.06 -30.91
N SER A 7 -29.36 -48.73 -31.65
CA SER A 7 -27.97 -48.96 -31.24
C SER A 7 -27.21 -47.63 -31.22
N PRO A 8 -26.41 -47.32 -30.19
CA PRO A 8 -25.57 -46.12 -30.21
C PRO A 8 -24.42 -46.31 -31.20
N PRO A 9 -24.06 -45.29 -32.01
CA PRO A 9 -22.88 -45.35 -32.84
C PRO A 9 -21.63 -45.29 -31.96
N SER A 10 -20.75 -46.27 -32.14
CA SER A 10 -19.42 -46.34 -31.57
C SER A 10 -18.68 -45.03 -31.82
N SER A 11 -18.18 -44.40 -30.75
CA SER A 11 -17.34 -43.22 -30.85
C SER A 11 -16.05 -43.58 -31.57
N LEU A 12 -15.87 -43.04 -32.79
CA LEU A 12 -14.60 -43.02 -33.49
C LEU A 12 -13.63 -42.17 -32.66
N SER A 13 -12.87 -42.84 -31.79
CA SER A 13 -11.69 -42.27 -31.15
C SER A 13 -10.70 -41.92 -32.25
N ARG A 14 -10.67 -40.64 -32.63
CA ARG A 14 -9.72 -40.10 -33.60
C ARG A 14 -8.34 -40.14 -32.92
N LYS A 15 -7.67 -41.28 -33.09
CA LYS A 15 -6.31 -41.54 -32.64
C LYS A 15 -5.40 -40.58 -33.40
N THR A 16 -5.04 -39.47 -32.78
CA THR A 16 -3.95 -38.62 -33.25
C THR A 16 -2.69 -39.47 -33.28
N PRO A 17 -2.04 -39.66 -34.45
CA PRO A 17 -0.73 -40.27 -34.44
C PRO A 17 0.22 -39.30 -33.73
N ALA A 18 0.77 -39.75 -32.60
CA ALA A 18 1.92 -39.13 -31.98
C ALA A 18 3.04 -39.16 -33.02
N ASN A 19 3.34 -38.00 -33.62
CA ASN A 19 4.50 -37.83 -34.48
C ASN A 19 5.70 -37.47 -33.58
N PRO A 20 6.71 -38.32 -33.42
CA PRO A 20 7.80 -38.11 -32.49
C PRO A 20 8.99 -37.44 -33.19
N HIS A 21 8.80 -36.32 -33.88
CA HIS A 21 9.92 -35.45 -34.26
C HIS A 21 9.44 -34.05 -34.72
N VAL A 22 9.17 -33.16 -33.76
CA VAL A 22 9.25 -31.71 -34.00
C VAL A 22 9.86 -31.11 -32.75
N THR A 23 11.03 -30.51 -32.88
CA THR A 23 11.71 -29.78 -31.81
C THR A 23 10.93 -28.49 -31.50
N PRO A 24 10.24 -28.35 -30.34
CA PRO A 24 9.35 -27.20 -30.11
C PRO A 24 10.04 -26.02 -29.41
N SER A 25 11.33 -26.10 -29.03
CA SER A 25 11.97 -25.03 -28.24
C SER A 25 12.07 -23.68 -28.98
N GLN A 26 12.28 -23.68 -30.29
CA GLN A 26 12.40 -22.44 -31.07
C GLN A 26 11.04 -21.77 -31.37
N SER A 27 9.97 -22.56 -31.46
CA SER A 27 8.62 -22.02 -31.68
C SER A 27 8.04 -21.41 -30.41
N ASP A 28 8.34 -22.00 -29.26
CA ASP A 28 7.86 -21.50 -27.97
C ASP A 28 8.54 -20.19 -27.57
N THR A 29 9.85 -20.07 -27.77
CA THR A 29 10.58 -18.82 -27.48
C THR A 29 10.11 -17.65 -28.35
N THR A 30 9.84 -17.89 -29.64
CA THR A 30 9.32 -16.85 -30.55
C THR A 30 7.90 -16.42 -30.15
N ARG A 31 7.05 -17.37 -29.76
CA ARG A 31 5.69 -17.10 -29.26
C ARG A 31 5.70 -16.29 -27.97
N ALA A 32 6.55 -16.67 -27.00
CA ALA A 32 6.71 -15.97 -25.74
C ALA A 32 7.18 -14.52 -25.96
N ARG A 33 8.19 -14.30 -26.82
CA ARG A 33 8.66 -12.94 -27.18
C ARG A 33 7.59 -12.10 -27.85
N THR A 34 6.78 -12.70 -28.72
CA THR A 34 5.69 -11.99 -29.40
C THR A 34 4.59 -11.58 -28.41
N ALA A 35 4.26 -12.45 -27.45
CA ALA A 35 3.30 -12.14 -26.39
C ALA A 35 3.81 -11.01 -25.50
N GLU A 36 5.08 -11.05 -25.09
CA GLU A 36 5.72 -10.02 -24.29
C GLU A 36 5.70 -8.65 -24.98
N LEU A 37 6.09 -8.60 -26.27
CA LEU A 37 6.04 -7.35 -27.05
C LEU A 37 4.64 -6.76 -27.17
N LYS A 38 3.61 -7.61 -27.29
CA LYS A 38 2.21 -7.17 -27.31
C LYS A 38 1.77 -6.58 -25.97
N VAL A 39 2.22 -7.16 -24.86
CA VAL A 39 1.96 -6.61 -23.52
C VAL A 39 2.63 -5.25 -23.37
N GLN A 40 3.91 -5.12 -23.74
CA GLN A 40 4.63 -3.85 -23.69
C GLN A 40 3.93 -2.75 -24.49
N HIS A 41 3.48 -3.07 -25.71
CA HIS A 41 2.71 -2.13 -26.53
C HIS A 41 1.40 -1.71 -25.88
N ARG A 42 0.63 -2.66 -25.31
CA ARG A 42 -0.62 -2.34 -24.63
C ARG A 42 -0.39 -1.45 -23.42
N VAL A 43 0.57 -1.80 -22.57
CA VAL A 43 0.87 -1.02 -21.35
C VAL A 43 1.31 0.39 -21.74
N ASN A 44 2.16 0.54 -22.75
CA ASN A 44 2.60 1.85 -23.21
C ASN A 44 1.43 2.69 -23.74
N ALA A 45 0.55 2.10 -24.55
CA ALA A 45 -0.64 2.78 -25.07
C ALA A 45 -1.60 3.21 -23.96
N GLU A 46 -1.82 2.38 -22.93
CA GLU A 46 -2.65 2.72 -21.78
C GLU A 46 -2.02 3.85 -20.94
N LEU A 47 -0.70 3.82 -20.72
CA LEU A 47 0.00 4.90 -20.02
C LEU A 47 -0.11 6.23 -20.77
N GLN A 48 0.01 6.21 -22.10
CA GLN A 48 -0.15 7.41 -22.91
C GLN A 48 -1.58 7.96 -22.79
N ARG A 49 -2.59 7.09 -22.92
CA ARG A 49 -3.99 7.45 -22.74
C ARG A 49 -4.24 8.08 -21.36
N ILE A 50 -3.69 7.49 -20.30
CA ILE A 50 -3.83 8.04 -18.93
C ILE A 50 -3.20 9.43 -18.85
N ARG A 51 -1.99 9.64 -19.37
CA ARG A 51 -1.36 10.97 -19.37
C ARG A 51 -2.20 12.00 -20.10
N ASP A 52 -2.71 11.67 -21.29
CA ASP A 52 -3.52 12.59 -22.09
C ASP A 52 -4.83 12.93 -21.37
N THR A 53 -5.49 11.95 -20.74
CA THR A 53 -6.71 12.19 -19.96
C THR A 53 -6.45 13.05 -18.73
N GLN A 54 -5.35 12.82 -18.01
CA GLN A 54 -4.99 13.64 -16.85
C GLN A 54 -4.64 15.06 -17.29
N ALA A 55 -3.93 15.24 -18.41
CA ALA A 55 -3.61 16.56 -18.95
C ALA A 55 -4.88 17.35 -19.32
N GLN A 56 -5.84 16.70 -19.98
CA GLN A 56 -7.15 17.30 -20.29
C GLN A 56 -7.94 17.67 -19.03
N GLN A 57 -7.93 16.80 -18.01
CA GLN A 57 -8.59 17.10 -16.74
C GLN A 57 -7.97 18.31 -16.04
N LEU A 58 -6.64 18.39 -16.01
CA LEU A 58 -5.93 19.54 -15.46
C LEU A 58 -6.26 20.81 -16.23
N GLU A 59 -6.27 20.76 -17.57
CA GLU A 59 -6.65 21.91 -18.39
C GLU A 59 -8.10 22.35 -18.13
N GLN A 60 -9.06 21.41 -18.02
CA GLN A 60 -10.46 21.72 -17.69
C GLN A 60 -10.59 22.35 -16.29
N LEU A 61 -9.88 21.82 -15.30
CA LEU A 61 -9.83 22.37 -13.95
C LEU A 61 -9.22 23.78 -13.95
N THR A 62 -8.09 23.98 -14.65
CA THR A 62 -7.45 25.29 -14.79
C THR A 62 -8.35 26.27 -15.54
N ALA A 63 -9.03 25.87 -16.60
CA ALA A 63 -10.01 26.68 -17.32
C ALA A 63 -11.20 27.06 -16.43
N SER A 64 -11.70 26.12 -15.60
CA SER A 64 -12.78 26.39 -14.64
C SER A 64 -12.35 27.36 -13.54
N LEU A 65 -11.10 27.27 -13.08
CA LEU A 65 -10.52 28.19 -12.10
C LEU A 65 -10.26 29.58 -12.69
N THR A 66 -9.77 29.66 -13.94
CA THR A 66 -9.43 30.94 -14.59
C THR A 66 -10.65 31.64 -15.21
N THR A 67 -11.66 30.91 -15.67
CA THR A 67 -12.96 31.49 -16.04
C THR A 67 -13.73 32.00 -14.82
N SER A 68 -13.24 31.68 -13.61
CA SER A 68 -13.76 32.11 -12.32
C SER A 68 -12.77 33.01 -11.56
N ALA A 69 -12.16 34.04 -12.18
CA ALA A 69 -11.77 35.31 -11.49
C ALA A 69 -10.99 36.30 -12.38
N PRO A 70 -11.05 37.65 -12.14
CA PRO A 70 -11.82 38.38 -11.14
C PRO A 70 -12.65 39.57 -11.69
N GLY A 71 -13.71 39.95 -10.97
CA GLY A 71 -14.16 41.35 -10.94
C GLY A 71 -13.25 42.11 -9.98
N ASP A 72 -12.72 43.24 -10.47
CA ASP A 72 -11.80 44.18 -9.83
C ASP A 72 -12.04 44.47 -8.34
N ASP A 73 -10.95 44.52 -7.56
CA ASP A 73 -10.51 45.85 -7.12
C ASP A 73 -8.98 45.94 -7.04
N THR A 74 -8.47 47.00 -7.65
CA THR A 74 -7.04 47.28 -7.82
C THR A 74 -6.58 48.15 -6.66
N THR A 75 -5.56 47.72 -5.90
CA THR A 75 -4.56 48.68 -5.42
C THR A 75 -3.21 48.03 -5.19
N THR A 76 -2.28 48.41 -6.06
CA THR A 76 -0.83 48.32 -5.87
C THR A 76 -0.44 48.94 -4.52
N THR A 77 0.32 48.22 -3.69
CA THR A 77 1.25 48.88 -2.76
C THR A 77 2.53 48.05 -2.67
N THR A 78 3.46 48.41 -3.55
CA THR A 78 4.88 48.05 -3.47
C THR A 78 5.44 48.57 -2.15
N GLY A 79 6.04 47.66 -1.37
CA GLY A 79 7.01 47.94 -0.31
C GLY A 79 6.49 48.76 0.87
N SER A 80 6.25 48.12 2.01
CA SER A 80 6.57 48.64 3.35
C SER A 80 6.30 47.57 4.40
N ASN A 81 7.27 47.40 5.31
CA ASN A 81 7.04 46.85 6.66
C ASN A 81 5.72 47.36 7.23
N LEU A 82 4.84 46.47 7.68
CA LEU A 82 3.88 46.67 8.79
C LEU A 82 3.29 45.28 9.17
N PRO A 83 2.76 45.10 10.39
CA PRO A 83 2.79 43.84 11.10
C PRO A 83 1.63 42.96 10.66
N ILE A 84 1.92 41.67 10.47
CA ILE A 84 0.89 40.65 10.28
C ILE A 84 0.24 40.41 11.65
N THR A 85 -0.71 41.26 12.02
CA THR A 85 -1.75 40.91 13.01
C THR A 85 -2.94 40.35 12.27
N SER A 86 -2.74 39.23 11.56
CA SER A 86 -3.85 38.38 11.14
C SER A 86 -3.86 37.20 12.10
N GLU A 87 -4.79 37.26 13.06
CA GLU A 87 -5.22 36.12 13.86
C GLU A 87 -5.19 34.85 13.00
N PRO A 88 -4.41 33.82 13.38
CA PRO A 88 -4.39 32.58 12.62
C PRO A 88 -5.77 31.95 12.71
N SER A 89 -6.50 31.90 11.59
CA SER A 89 -7.77 31.19 11.49
C SER A 89 -7.59 29.78 12.04
N LYS A 90 -8.29 29.49 13.14
CA LYS A 90 -8.29 28.19 13.85
C LYS A 90 -9.06 27.11 13.08
N ASP A 91 -9.15 27.24 11.77
CA ASP A 91 -9.84 26.30 10.90
C ASP A 91 -8.91 25.11 10.64
N PRO A 92 -9.26 23.90 11.08
CA PRO A 92 -8.38 22.72 10.99
C PRO A 92 -8.13 22.25 9.55
N THR A 93 -8.87 22.78 8.58
CA THR A 93 -8.73 22.53 7.15
C THR A 93 -7.93 23.62 6.42
N SER A 94 -7.58 24.71 7.11
CA SER A 94 -6.79 25.78 6.51
C SER A 94 -5.33 25.35 6.36
N LEU A 95 -4.73 25.70 5.22
CA LEU A 95 -3.31 25.53 4.95
C LEU A 95 -2.45 26.18 6.04
N ALA A 96 -2.84 27.37 6.52
CA ALA A 96 -2.13 28.08 7.58
C ALA A 96 -2.07 27.26 8.88
N TYR A 97 -3.16 26.55 9.23
CA TYR A 97 -3.21 25.67 10.39
C TYR A 97 -2.26 24.47 10.24
N HIS A 98 -2.24 23.86 9.05
CA HIS A 98 -1.38 22.70 8.78
C HIS A 98 0.12 23.05 8.72
N LEU A 99 0.47 24.26 8.25
CA LEU A 99 1.85 24.77 8.29
C LEU A 99 2.28 25.21 9.69
N SER A 100 1.34 25.62 10.54
CA SER A 100 1.62 25.92 11.96
C SER A 100 1.77 24.66 12.84
N SER A 101 1.72 23.46 12.25
CA SER A 101 1.97 22.22 12.96
C SER A 101 3.42 22.14 13.46
N PRO A 102 3.67 21.68 14.70
CA PRO A 102 5.00 21.60 15.29
C PRO A 102 5.98 20.68 14.53
N PHE A 103 5.50 19.91 13.56
CA PHE A 103 6.33 19.09 12.69
C PHE A 103 7.04 19.89 11.58
N TYR A 104 6.58 21.11 11.26
CA TYR A 104 7.09 21.92 10.15
C TYR A 104 7.87 23.17 10.60
N GLN A 105 8.37 23.20 11.84
CA GLN A 105 9.28 24.26 12.26
C GLN A 105 10.59 24.13 11.47
N ASP A 106 10.81 25.07 10.55
CA ASP A 106 12.03 25.17 9.78
C ASP A 106 13.18 25.63 10.69
N HIS A 107 14.12 24.73 10.95
CA HIS A 107 15.32 25.01 11.76
C HIS A 107 16.51 25.45 10.89
N SER A 108 16.29 25.89 9.65
CA SER A 108 17.36 26.35 8.77
C SER A 108 17.54 27.88 8.83
N GLY A 109 18.34 28.35 9.79
CA GLY A 109 18.67 29.78 9.89
C GLY A 109 19.52 30.15 11.10
N THR A 110 20.82 29.90 11.01
CA THR A 110 21.96 30.52 11.70
C THR A 110 21.70 31.56 12.82
N ASN A 111 22.31 31.32 13.99
CA ASN A 111 22.81 32.29 14.98
C ASN A 111 22.19 33.70 14.96
N ALA A 112 21.07 33.86 15.65
CA ALA A 112 20.69 35.15 16.23
C ALA A 112 20.32 34.92 17.70
N THR A 113 21.24 35.37 18.57
CA THR A 113 21.07 35.76 19.96
C THR A 113 19.63 35.64 20.48
N SER A 114 19.37 34.57 21.25
CA SER A 114 18.18 34.42 22.08
C SER A 114 18.19 35.45 23.21
N THR A 115 17.85 36.70 22.89
CA THR A 115 17.40 37.68 23.87
C THR A 115 15.99 38.15 23.49
N ALA A 116 15.06 37.73 24.35
CA ALA A 116 13.75 38.33 24.56
C ALA A 116 12.71 38.21 23.43
N HIS A 117 11.96 37.11 23.47
CA HIS A 117 10.49 37.19 23.59
C HIS A 117 9.95 35.92 24.29
N THR A 118 10.41 35.71 25.53
CA THR A 118 9.63 34.97 26.54
C THR A 118 8.56 35.92 27.08
N LEU A 119 7.44 36.03 26.38
CA LEU A 119 6.19 36.46 26.99
C LEU A 119 5.21 35.28 26.87
N ASP A 120 4.96 34.66 28.03
CA ASP A 120 3.84 33.79 28.36
C ASP A 120 3.43 32.73 27.33
N THR A 121 4.28 31.72 27.18
CA THR A 121 3.77 30.37 27.37
C THR A 121 4.57 29.72 28.49
N PRO A 122 3.93 29.18 29.54
CA PRO A 122 4.62 28.36 30.52
C PRO A 122 5.36 27.28 29.74
N PHE A 123 6.69 27.34 29.81
CA PHE A 123 7.57 26.23 29.47
C PHE A 123 6.88 24.96 29.99
N ASP A 124 6.61 23.98 29.11
CA ASP A 124 6.12 22.65 29.50
C ASP A 124 7.24 21.88 30.23
N SER A 125 7.83 22.51 31.25
CA SER A 125 8.58 21.91 32.35
C SER A 125 7.63 21.12 33.28
N GLY A 126 6.34 21.04 32.94
CA GLY A 126 5.29 20.31 33.65
C GLY A 126 5.29 18.81 33.38
N ARG A 127 6.02 18.31 32.37
CA ARG A 127 6.35 16.88 32.27
C ARG A 127 7.54 16.54 33.14
N SER A 128 7.33 16.61 34.45
CA SER A 128 8.24 16.00 35.44
C SER A 128 8.52 14.55 35.02
N HIS A 129 9.75 14.07 35.23
CA HIS A 129 10.14 12.68 35.02
C HIS A 129 9.10 11.70 35.59
N ASP A 130 8.51 12.04 36.75
CA ASP A 130 7.49 11.22 37.41
C ASP A 130 6.14 11.24 36.67
N SER A 131 5.78 12.35 36.01
CA SER A 131 4.59 12.44 35.15
C SER A 131 4.75 11.55 33.93
N VAL A 132 5.92 11.57 33.30
CA VAL A 132 6.25 10.70 32.16
C VAL A 132 6.29 9.23 32.59
N ALA A 133 6.89 8.92 33.74
CA ALA A 133 6.92 7.56 34.28
C ALA A 133 5.50 7.01 34.55
N ARG A 134 4.60 7.84 35.12
CA ARG A 134 3.19 7.47 35.31
C ARG A 134 2.47 7.25 33.98
N ALA A 135 2.66 8.14 33.01
CA ALA A 135 2.07 7.99 31.68
C ALA A 135 2.58 6.73 30.96
N ILE A 136 3.87 6.39 31.09
CA ILE A 136 4.44 5.15 30.53
C ILE A 136 3.81 3.92 31.20
N MET A 137 3.63 3.93 32.53
CA MET A 137 2.96 2.83 33.22
C MET A 137 1.50 2.69 32.78
N ASP A 138 0.77 3.80 32.66
CA ASP A 138 -0.61 3.81 32.18
C ASP A 138 -0.72 3.36 30.71
N LEU A 139 0.24 3.73 29.85
CA LEU A 139 0.30 3.20 28.48
C LEU A 139 0.60 1.70 28.48
N LYS A 140 1.51 1.22 29.33
CA LYS A 140 1.82 -0.21 29.45
C LYS A 140 0.60 -1.01 29.91
N THR A 141 -0.14 -0.52 30.92
CA THR A 141 -1.35 -1.19 31.39
C THR A 141 -2.45 -1.17 30.32
N LYS A 142 -2.64 -0.05 29.62
CA LYS A 142 -3.58 0.05 28.49
C LYS A 142 -3.18 -0.85 27.33
N LEU A 143 -1.88 -1.04 27.06
CA LEU A 143 -1.39 -1.93 26.02
C LEU A 143 -1.54 -3.41 26.39
N GLU A 144 -1.40 -3.77 27.67
CA GLU A 144 -1.64 -5.13 28.15
C GLU A 144 -3.15 -5.44 28.25
N GLN A 145 -3.98 -4.43 28.58
CA GLN A 145 -5.44 -4.54 28.53
C GLN A 145 -5.98 -4.66 27.11
N ARG A 146 -5.29 -4.06 26.13
CA ARG A 146 -5.61 -4.30 24.72
C ARG A 146 -5.23 -5.74 24.39
N LYS A 147 -6.18 -6.48 23.82
CA LYS A 147 -5.97 -7.86 23.35
C LYS A 147 -4.73 -7.88 22.44
N ARG A 148 -3.64 -8.43 22.96
CA ARG A 148 -2.43 -8.71 22.20
C ARG A 148 -2.85 -9.46 20.94
N THR A 149 -2.44 -8.97 19.76
CA THR A 149 -2.72 -9.58 18.46
C THR A 149 -2.58 -11.10 18.60
N GLU A 150 -3.64 -11.82 18.24
CA GLU A 150 -3.80 -13.25 18.54
C GLU A 150 -2.50 -13.97 18.18
N LYS A 151 -1.76 -14.44 19.20
CA LYS A 151 -0.49 -15.13 18.96
C LYS A 151 -0.79 -16.28 18.01
N ALA A 152 0.03 -16.42 16.96
CA ALA A 152 -0.10 -17.52 16.01
C ALA A 152 -0.22 -18.82 16.80
N SER A 153 -1.16 -19.69 16.39
CA SER A 153 -1.39 -20.94 17.09
C SER A 153 -0.09 -21.75 17.15
N PRO A 154 0.14 -22.53 18.22
CA PRO A 154 1.39 -23.29 18.39
C PRO A 154 1.66 -24.24 17.20
N GLU A 155 0.61 -24.67 16.51
CA GLU A 155 0.70 -25.49 15.29
C GLU A 155 1.34 -24.74 14.11
N VAL A 156 1.02 -23.44 13.93
CA VAL A 156 1.60 -22.60 12.88
C VAL A 156 3.08 -22.31 13.18
N GLU A 157 3.41 -22.01 14.44
CA GLU A 157 4.81 -21.79 14.83
C GLU A 157 5.65 -23.06 14.67
N LYS A 158 5.11 -24.23 15.06
CA LYS A 158 5.77 -25.52 14.82
C LYS A 158 5.97 -25.80 13.33
N ALA A 159 4.96 -25.57 12.49
CA ALA A 159 5.07 -25.77 11.05
C ALA A 159 6.10 -24.83 10.41
N LYS A 160 6.16 -23.58 10.87
CA LYS A 160 7.18 -22.60 10.48
C LYS A 160 8.59 -23.04 10.89
N GLU A 161 8.76 -23.52 12.13
CA GLU A 161 10.05 -24.05 12.60
C GLU A 161 10.50 -25.24 11.75
N SER A 162 9.61 -26.19 11.44
CA SER A 162 9.93 -27.32 10.55
C SER A 162 10.34 -26.87 9.15
N MET A 163 9.62 -25.92 8.55
CA MET A 163 9.96 -25.37 7.23
C MET A 163 11.33 -24.67 7.26
N VAL A 164 11.57 -23.82 8.26
CA VAL A 164 12.85 -23.12 8.41
C VAL A 164 13.98 -24.12 8.69
N GLN A 165 13.74 -25.15 9.49
CA GLN A 165 14.71 -26.20 9.76
C GLN A 165 15.07 -26.95 8.47
N CYS A 166 14.08 -27.35 7.67
CA CYS A 166 14.34 -28.01 6.39
C CYS A 166 15.16 -27.11 5.45
N LEU A 167 14.78 -25.83 5.32
CA LEU A 167 15.48 -24.89 4.44
C LEU A 167 16.90 -24.58 4.92
N ARG A 168 17.17 -24.63 6.22
CA ARG A 168 18.53 -24.50 6.76
C ARG A 168 19.40 -25.71 6.47
N MET A 169 18.82 -26.91 6.54
CA MET A 169 19.52 -28.15 6.21
C MET A 169 19.72 -28.33 4.70
N ASN A 170 18.84 -27.74 3.88
CA ASN A 170 18.82 -27.84 2.42
C ASN A 170 18.91 -26.46 1.74
N ASP A 171 19.89 -25.64 2.15
CA ASP A 171 20.06 -24.23 1.72
C ASP A 171 20.22 -24.07 0.20
N ARG A 172 20.86 -25.04 -0.46
CA ARG A 172 21.05 -25.08 -1.92
C ARG A 172 19.95 -25.86 -2.65
N ARG A 173 19.01 -26.48 -1.94
CA ARG A 173 17.96 -27.35 -2.50
C ARG A 173 16.60 -27.07 -1.86
N PRO A 174 16.04 -25.86 -2.04
CA PRO A 174 14.75 -25.49 -1.43
C PRO A 174 13.58 -26.34 -1.94
N LEU A 175 13.70 -26.98 -3.10
CA LEU A 175 12.70 -27.90 -3.66
C LEU A 175 12.52 -29.18 -2.84
N ASP A 176 13.50 -29.58 -2.02
CA ASP A 176 13.41 -30.77 -1.17
C ASP A 176 12.46 -30.55 0.03
N CYS A 177 12.18 -29.29 0.38
CA CYS A 177 11.35 -28.90 1.53
C CYS A 177 9.87 -28.63 1.19
N TRP A 178 9.39 -29.18 0.07
CA TRP A 178 8.03 -28.92 -0.42
C TRP A 178 6.94 -29.41 0.55
N GLN A 179 7.19 -30.50 1.27
CA GLN A 179 6.22 -31.08 2.19
C GLN A 179 6.00 -30.19 3.43
N GLU A 180 7.06 -29.58 3.97
CA GLU A 180 7.00 -28.63 5.07
C GLU A 180 6.28 -27.34 4.66
N VAL A 181 6.50 -26.88 3.43
CA VAL A 181 5.80 -25.73 2.85
C VAL A 181 4.30 -26.00 2.74
N GLU A 182 3.89 -27.17 2.26
CA GLU A 182 2.47 -27.53 2.15
C GLU A 182 1.81 -27.67 3.53
N GLN A 183 2.51 -28.21 4.52
CA GLN A 183 2.03 -28.25 5.91
C GLN A 183 1.86 -26.85 6.49
N PHE A 184 2.83 -25.96 6.29
CA PHE A 184 2.72 -24.56 6.74
C PHE A 184 1.54 -23.83 6.08
N LYS A 185 1.36 -23.96 4.77
CA LYS A 185 0.20 -23.39 4.05
C LYS A 185 -1.13 -23.90 4.60
N ARG A 186 -1.22 -25.19 4.95
CA ARG A 186 -2.44 -25.76 5.54
C ARG A 186 -2.77 -25.11 6.89
N GLU A 187 -1.78 -24.96 7.77
CA GLU A 187 -1.99 -24.36 9.09
C GLU A 187 -2.30 -22.86 9.00
N VAL A 188 -1.60 -22.12 8.12
CA VAL A 188 -1.90 -20.72 7.84
C VAL A 188 -3.31 -20.57 7.26
N GLY A 189 -3.69 -21.39 6.28
CA GLY A 189 -5.03 -21.34 5.69
C GLY A 189 -6.14 -21.63 6.70
N ARG A 190 -5.89 -22.46 7.72
CA ARG A 190 -6.84 -22.67 8.83
C ARG A 190 -6.99 -21.41 9.68
N LEU A 191 -5.88 -20.75 10.01
CA LEU A 191 -5.88 -19.50 10.77
C LEU A 191 -6.56 -18.36 10.00
N GLU A 192 -6.26 -18.24 8.71
CA GLU A 192 -6.84 -17.24 7.81
C GLU A 192 -8.36 -17.41 7.68
N ARG A 193 -8.85 -18.65 7.48
CA ARG A 193 -10.31 -18.89 7.43
C ARG A 193 -11.02 -18.42 8.70
N GLY A 194 -10.46 -18.72 9.87
CA GLY A 194 -11.02 -18.26 11.15
C GLY A 194 -10.94 -16.75 11.34
N PHE A 195 -9.89 -16.11 10.82
CA PHE A 195 -9.78 -14.65 10.83
C PHE A 195 -10.83 -14.00 9.91
N VAL A 196 -10.98 -14.49 8.69
CA VAL A 196 -11.96 -13.97 7.73
C VAL A 196 -13.39 -14.13 8.24
N GLU A 197 -13.74 -15.27 8.84
CA GLU A 197 -15.06 -15.47 9.47
C GLU A 197 -15.33 -14.48 10.62
N LYS A 198 -14.30 -14.16 11.41
CA LYS A 198 -14.39 -13.24 12.56
C LYS A 198 -14.49 -11.78 12.13
N VAL A 199 -13.80 -11.37 11.07
CA VAL A 199 -13.76 -9.97 10.58
C VAL A 199 -14.87 -9.68 9.56
N GLY A 200 -15.35 -10.71 8.86
CA GLY A 200 -16.44 -10.60 7.89
C GLY A 200 -17.85 -10.60 8.48
N ARG A 201 -17.99 -10.76 9.80
CA ARG A 201 -19.23 -10.60 10.57
C ARG A 201 -19.25 -9.24 11.24
#